data_AF-A0A3Q3MMB5-F1
#
_entry.id   AF-A0A3Q3MMB5-F1
#
_cell.length_a   1.000
_cell.length_b   1.000
_cell.length_c   1.000
_cell.angle_alpha   90.00
_cell.angle_beta   90.00
_cell.angle_gamma   90.00
#
_symmetry.space_group_name_H-M   'P 1'
#
loop_
_entity.id
_entity.type
_entity.pdbx_description
1 polymer ?
#
loop_
_entity_poly.entity_id
_entity_poly.type
_entity_poly.pdbx_seq_one_letter_code
_entity_poly.pdbx_strand_id
1 'polypeptide(L)'
;MVSLRGPQNMPVHFVDKHQCDLKANVNNIGPILDKLLEKGVIRQEVYDQIRDTPTTQEKMRKLFRGPLKSGGQKAKDVFYQILEKEESYLVDDLKRKESGAGAIWN
;
A
#
# COMPACT_ATOMS: atom_id res chain seq x y z
N MET A 1 -18.73 17.37 28.48
CA MET A 1 -17.48 16.61 28.29
C MET A 1 -17.83 15.26 27.69
N VAL A 2 -16.98 14.80 26.75
CA VAL A 2 -16.91 13.48 26.08
C VAL A 2 -18.11 13.00 25.26
N SER A 3 -18.20 13.43 24.00
CA SER A 3 -18.84 12.60 22.97
C SER A 3 -17.97 11.37 22.72
N LEU A 4 -18.43 10.23 23.24
CA LEU A 4 -17.94 8.90 22.89
C LEU A 4 -18.21 8.65 21.41
N ARG A 5 -17.27 9.03 20.54
CA ARG A 5 -17.23 8.47 19.18
C ARG A 5 -16.89 6.99 19.34
N GLY A 6 -17.88 6.13 19.12
CA GLY A 6 -17.70 4.68 19.03
C GLY A 6 -16.59 4.32 18.05
N PRO A 7 -16.03 3.10 18.12
CA PRO A 7 -14.94 2.69 17.26
C PRO A 7 -15.38 2.92 15.81
N GLN A 8 -14.71 3.86 15.14
CA GLN A 8 -14.87 4.07 13.71
C GLN A 8 -14.37 2.79 13.06
N ASN A 9 -15.27 1.84 12.85
CA ASN A 9 -15.08 0.68 12.00
C ASN A 9 -15.00 1.21 10.55
N MET A 10 -13.95 1.96 10.25
CA MET A 10 -13.65 2.37 8.89
C MET A 10 -13.39 1.08 8.11
N PRO A 11 -13.98 0.93 6.92
CA PRO A 11 -13.70 -0.22 6.07
C PRO A 11 -12.19 -0.36 5.90
N VAL A 12 -11.67 -1.55 6.22
CA VAL A 12 -10.25 -1.88 6.06
C VAL A 12 -9.89 -1.64 4.60
N HIS A 13 -8.92 -0.76 4.34
CA HIS A 13 -8.54 -0.43 2.97
C HIS A 13 -7.90 -1.65 2.31
N PHE A 14 -8.10 -1.84 1.00
CA PHE A 14 -7.51 -2.93 0.21
C PHE A 14 -6.00 -3.11 0.50
N VAL A 15 -5.28 -1.99 0.49
CA VAL A 15 -3.85 -1.89 0.82
C VAL A 15 -3.50 -2.41 2.22
N ASP A 16 -4.33 -2.17 3.24
CA ASP A 16 -4.08 -2.71 4.60
C ASP A 16 -4.38 -4.21 4.67
N LYS A 17 -5.44 -4.65 3.98
CA LYS A 17 -5.89 -6.04 3.94
C LYS A 17 -4.87 -6.94 3.25
N HIS A 18 -4.34 -6.50 2.11
CA HIS A 18 -3.34 -7.23 1.31
C HIS A 18 -1.91 -6.79 1.60
N GLN A 19 -1.68 -6.15 2.76
CA GLN A 19 -0.37 -5.62 3.10
C GLN A 19 0.73 -6.69 3.09
N CYS A 20 0.42 -7.92 3.52
CA CYS A 20 1.39 -9.02 3.54
C CYS A 20 1.76 -9.46 2.12
N ASP A 21 0.77 -9.67 1.25
CA ASP A 21 1.00 -10.05 -0.14
C ASP A 21 1.73 -8.96 -0.91
N LEU A 22 1.37 -7.70 -0.72
CA LEU A 22 2.06 -6.55 -1.32
C LEU A 22 3.53 -6.51 -0.87
N LYS A 23 3.80 -6.72 0.42
CA LYS A 23 5.18 -6.76 0.94
C LYS A 23 6.02 -7.92 0.39
N ALA A 24 5.38 -9.05 0.09
CA ALA A 24 6.05 -10.25 -0.38
C ALA A 24 6.28 -10.25 -1.90
N ASN A 25 5.32 -9.71 -2.68
CA ASN A 25 5.34 -9.82 -4.14
C ASN A 25 5.84 -8.57 -4.86
N VAL A 26 5.75 -7.38 -4.23
CA VAL A 26 6.31 -6.16 -4.83
C VAL A 26 7.84 -6.22 -4.73
N ASN A 27 8.47 -6.59 -5.83
CA ASN A 27 9.93 -6.61 -5.96
C ASN A 27 10.48 -5.25 -6.40
N ASN A 28 9.72 -4.48 -7.18
CA ASN A 28 10.18 -3.22 -7.74
C ASN A 28 9.54 -2.00 -7.07
N ILE A 29 10.03 -1.64 -5.88
CA ILE A 29 9.48 -0.50 -5.13
C ILE A 29 9.93 0.86 -5.67
N GLY A 30 10.99 0.91 -6.49
CA GLY A 30 11.60 2.16 -6.97
C GLY A 30 10.59 3.06 -7.69
N PRO A 31 9.98 2.59 -8.80
CA PRO A 31 8.97 3.35 -9.54
C PRO A 31 7.76 3.74 -8.68
N ILE A 32 7.37 2.88 -7.75
CA ILE A 32 6.27 3.15 -6.83
C ILE A 32 6.63 4.32 -5.91
N LEU A 33 7.84 4.32 -5.37
CA LEU A 33 8.35 5.36 -4.48
C LEU A 33 8.52 6.70 -5.21
N ASP A 34 9.04 6.69 -6.45
CA ASP A 34 9.17 7.88 -7.30
C ASP A 34 7.80 8.53 -7.56
N LYS A 35 6.79 7.72 -7.93
CA LYS A 35 5.42 8.22 -8.15
C LYS A 35 4.76 8.74 -6.88
N LEU A 36 5.06 8.14 -5.73
CA LEU A 36 4.55 8.64 -4.45
C LEU A 36 5.16 10.00 -4.09
N LEU A 37 6.43 10.22 -4.42
CA LEU A 37 7.10 11.51 -4.23
C LEU A 37 6.53 12.54 -5.21
N GLU A 38 6.39 12.19 -6.49
CA GLU A 38 5.81 13.04 -7.54
C GLU A 38 4.39 13.49 -7.16
N LYS A 39 3.58 12.59 -6.59
CA LYS A 39 2.22 12.88 -6.13
C LYS A 39 2.15 13.58 -4.77
N GLY A 40 3.30 13.85 -4.14
CA GLY A 40 3.37 14.53 -2.85
C GLY A 40 2.82 13.73 -1.67
N VAL A 41 2.71 12.41 -1.80
CA VAL A 41 2.29 11.51 -0.70
C VAL A 41 3.43 11.37 0.32
N ILE A 42 4.66 11.36 -0.17
CA ILE A 42 5.87 11.30 0.64
C ILE A 42 6.72 12.54 0.41
N ARG A 43 7.50 12.91 1.42
CA ARG A 43 8.50 13.99 1.31
C ARG A 43 9.84 13.41 0.85
N GLN A 44 10.68 14.27 0.28
CA GLN A 44 12.03 13.91 -0.15
C GLN A 44 12.84 13.18 0.94
N GLU A 45 12.80 13.68 2.19
CA GLU A 45 13.48 13.04 3.32
C GLU A 45 13.02 11.58 3.55
N VAL A 46 11.72 11.32 3.43
CA VAL A 46 11.15 9.97 3.61
C VAL A 46 11.49 9.09 2.41
N TYR A 47 11.48 9.67 1.20
CA TYR A 47 11.91 9.01 -0.02
C TYR A 47 13.35 8.51 0.12
N ASP A 48 14.29 9.38 0.51
CA ASP A 48 15.71 9.01 0.63
C ASP A 48 15.91 7.94 1.72
N GLN A 49 15.26 8.08 2.88
CA GLN A 49 15.32 7.06 3.94
C GLN A 49 14.81 5.67 3.51
N ILE A 50 13.75 5.62 2.69
CA ILE A 50 13.22 4.36 2.16
C ILE A 50 14.15 3.87 1.06
N ARG A 51 14.61 4.73 0.15
CA ARG A 51 15.51 4.38 -0.95
C ARG A 51 16.81 3.75 -0.46
N ASP A 52 17.40 4.31 0.59
CA ASP A 52 18.64 3.86 1.23
C ASP A 52 18.52 2.53 2.00
N THR A 53 17.29 2.04 2.20
CA THR A 53 17.10 0.76 2.86
C THR A 53 17.60 -0.38 1.96
N PRO A 54 18.34 -1.38 2.48
CA PRO A 54 18.97 -2.39 1.63
C PRO A 54 17.98 -3.40 1.02
N THR A 55 16.90 -3.74 1.73
CA THR A 55 15.97 -4.79 1.29
C THR A 55 14.60 -4.21 0.88
N THR A 56 14.04 -4.71 -0.22
CA THR A 56 12.72 -4.27 -0.72
C THR A 56 11.60 -4.50 0.30
N GLN A 57 11.66 -5.61 1.04
CA GLN A 57 10.68 -5.93 2.08
C GLN A 57 10.67 -4.89 3.20
N GLU A 58 11.85 -4.43 3.62
CA GLU A 58 11.97 -3.42 4.66
C GLU A 58 11.59 -2.02 4.14
N LYS A 59 11.87 -1.71 2.87
CA LYS A 59 11.34 -0.53 2.19
C LYS A 59 9.82 -0.47 2.28
N MET A 60 9.15 -1.55 1.88
CA MET A 60 7.70 -1.66 1.98
C MET A 60 7.25 -1.49 3.44
N ARG A 61 7.89 -2.17 4.39
CA ARG A 61 7.53 -2.05 5.80
C ARG A 61 7.61 -0.61 6.31
N LYS A 62 8.65 0.15 5.94
CA LYS A 62 8.80 1.57 6.29
C LYS A 62 7.73 2.42 5.62
N LEU A 63 7.45 2.20 4.33
CA LEU A 63 6.41 2.90 3.59
C LEU A 63 5.03 2.75 4.22
N PHE A 64 4.66 1.51 4.58
CA PHE A 64 3.40 1.21 5.26
C PHE A 64 3.30 1.85 6.65
N ARG A 65 4.39 1.81 7.44
CA ARG A 65 4.38 2.33 8.82
C ARG A 65 4.51 3.85 8.92
N GLY A 66 5.13 4.48 7.93
CA GLY A 66 5.34 5.93 7.88
C GLY A 66 4.26 6.59 7.03
N PRO A 67 4.54 6.91 5.76
CA PRO A 67 3.69 7.77 4.95
C PRO A 67 2.28 7.24 4.70
N LEU A 68 2.10 5.93 4.47
CA LEU A 68 0.75 5.38 4.25
C LEU A 68 -0.10 5.39 5.52
N LYS A 69 0.53 5.27 6.69
CA LYS A 69 -0.16 5.39 7.97
C LYS A 69 -0.50 6.85 8.29
N SER A 70 0.46 7.75 8.15
CA SER A 70 0.29 9.18 8.44
C SER A 70 -0.63 9.89 7.46
N GLY A 71 -0.58 9.53 6.17
CA GLY A 71 -1.42 10.12 5.13
C GLY A 71 -2.84 9.54 5.05
N GLY A 72 -3.15 8.52 5.85
CA GLY A 72 -4.50 7.95 5.97
C GLY A 72 -5.04 7.38 4.66
N GLN A 73 -6.36 7.50 4.44
CA GLN A 73 -7.02 6.94 3.24
C GLN A 73 -6.45 7.52 1.93
N LYS A 74 -6.25 8.84 1.84
CA LYS A 74 -5.74 9.48 0.62
C LYS A 74 -4.40 8.92 0.16
N ALA A 75 -3.47 8.68 1.09
CA ALA A 75 -2.18 8.09 0.76
C ALA A 75 -2.32 6.65 0.25
N LYS A 76 -3.24 5.88 0.85
CA LYS A 76 -3.53 4.50 0.44
C LYS A 76 -4.23 4.44 -0.92
N ASP A 77 -5.14 5.36 -1.22
CA ASP A 77 -5.79 5.48 -2.53
C ASP A 77 -4.75 5.74 -3.63
N VAL A 78 -3.85 6.71 -3.40
CA VAL A 78 -2.80 7.04 -4.36
C VAL A 78 -1.85 5.85 -4.54
N PHE A 79 -1.44 5.22 -3.45
CA PHE A 79 -0.59 4.03 -3.51
C PHE A 79 -1.24 2.90 -4.31
N TYR A 80 -2.52 2.66 -4.07
CA TYR A 80 -3.30 1.68 -4.81
C TYR A 80 -3.38 2.00 -6.32
N GLN A 81 -3.61 3.26 -6.69
CA GLN A 81 -3.58 3.70 -8.09
C GLN A 81 -2.22 3.50 -8.75
N ILE A 82 -1.13 3.66 -8.01
CA ILE A 82 0.22 3.41 -8.51
C ILE A 82 0.45 1.91 -8.70
N LEU A 83 0.03 1.09 -7.74
CA LEU A 83 0.08 -0.36 -7.86
C LEU A 83 -0.71 -0.86 -9.07
N GLU A 84 -1.90 -0.31 -9.35
CA GLU A 84 -2.66 -0.68 -10.55
C GLU A 84 -1.94 -0.35 -11.86
N LYS A 85 -0.99 0.61 -11.85
CA LYS A 85 -0.22 1.00 -13.04
C LYS A 85 1.08 0.24 -13.19
N GLU A 86 1.82 0.06 -12.10
CA GLU A 86 3.13 -0.60 -12.10
C GLU A 86 3.01 -2.12 -12.00
N GLU A 87 2.05 -2.59 -11.20
CA GLU A 87 1.91 -3.98 -10.76
C GLU A 87 0.44 -4.43 -10.96
N SER A 88 -0.12 -4.12 -12.14
CA SER A 88 -1.52 -4.42 -12.47
C SER A 88 -1.88 -5.89 -12.27
N TYR A 89 -0.94 -6.78 -12.61
CA TYR A 89 -1.11 -8.23 -12.46
C TYR A 89 -1.21 -8.65 -11.00
N LEU A 90 -0.41 -8.04 -10.10
CA LEU A 90 -0.49 -8.29 -8.67
C LEU A 90 -1.81 -7.79 -8.11
N VAL A 91 -2.26 -6.60 -8.50
CA VAL A 91 -3.55 -6.06 -8.03
C VAL A 91 -4.71 -6.94 -8.50
N ASP A 92 -4.69 -7.40 -9.75
CA ASP A 92 -5.71 -8.32 -10.27
C ASP A 92 -5.70 -9.65 -9.50
N ASP A 93 -4.53 -10.22 -9.24
CA ASP A 93 -4.40 -11.44 -8.42
C ASP A 93 -5.00 -11.28 -7.02
N LEU A 94 -4.70 -10.16 -6.37
CA LEU A 94 -5.20 -9.84 -5.03
C LEU A 94 -6.71 -9.57 -5.03
N LYS A 95 -7.25 -8.91 -6.07
CA LYS A 95 -8.69 -8.74 -6.26
C LYS A 95 -9.39 -10.08 -6.45
N ARG A 96 -8.85 -10.99 -7.26
CA ARG A 96 -9.41 -12.33 -7.47
C ARG A 96 -9.42 -13.13 -6.17
N LYS A 97 -8.34 -13.07 -5.39
CA LYS A 97 -8.25 -13.66 -4.05
C LYS A 97 -9.28 -13.06 -3.09
N GLU A 98 -9.50 -11.75 -3.15
CA GLU A 98 -10.49 -11.08 -2.32
C GLU A 98 -11.94 -11.45 -2.67
N SER A 99 -12.21 -11.65 -3.96
CA SER A 99 -13.57 -11.87 -4.47
C SER A 99 -14.09 -13.29 -4.22
N GLY A 100 -13.29 -14.20 -3.68
CA GLY A 100 -13.70 -15.60 -3.49
C GLY A 100 -14.00 -16.36 -4.79
N ALA A 101 -13.59 -15.85 -5.96
CA ALA A 101 -13.70 -16.53 -7.25
C ALA A 101 -12.52 -17.48 -7.50
N GLY A 102 -12.04 -18.13 -6.43
CA GLY A 102 -11.00 -19.15 -6.43
C GLY A 102 -11.54 -20.60 -6.40
N ALA A 103 -12.81 -20.80 -6.72
CA ALA A 103 -13.38 -22.08 -7.13
C ALA A 103 -14.12 -21.75 -8.43
N ILE A 104 -13.67 -22.19 -9.60
CA ILE A 104 -13.64 -23.57 -10.07
C ILE A 104 -12.37 -23.77 -10.92
N TRP A 105 -11.47 -24.64 -10.49
CA TRP A 105 -10.55 -25.30 -11.43
C TRP A 105 -11.38 -26.37 -12.17
N ASN A 106 -11.45 -26.27 -13.50
CA ASN A 106 -11.74 -27.43 -14.35
C ASN A 106 -10.43 -28.16 -14.63
#